data_AF-A0A9P0FMV9-F1
#
_entry.id   AF-A0A9P0FMV9-F1
#
_cell.length_a   1.000
_cell.length_b   1.000
_cell.length_c   1.000
_cell.angle_alpha   90.00
_cell.angle_beta   90.00
_cell.angle_gamma   90.00
#
_symmetry.space_group_name_H-M   'P 1'
#
loop_
_entity.id
_entity.type
_entity.pdbx_description
1 polymer ?
#
loop_
_entity_poly.entity_id
_entity_poly.type
_entity_poly.pdbx_seq_one_letter_code
_entity_poly.pdbx_strand_id
1 'polypeptide(L)'
;MARPYSHEEANEIIQYIIENEAYFRVKGNALWNELEESGRLNRTFSSMKEHFKKTLMYQLHYPRFNLDDKTIAKFKQGFQEGTLAPSKKKQKKKPVEPEDDLGDF
;
A
#
# COMPACT_ATOMS: atom_id res chain seq x y z
N MET A 1 14.13 -20.48 4.02
CA MET A 1 12.71 -20.88 3.96
C MET A 1 11.89 -19.65 3.63
N ALA A 2 11.14 -19.65 2.52
CA ALA A 2 10.25 -18.52 2.20
C ALA A 2 9.09 -18.52 3.20
N ARG A 3 9.05 -17.55 4.12
CA ARG A 3 7.90 -17.40 5.02
C ARG A 3 6.68 -17.01 4.17
N PRO A 4 5.58 -17.78 4.19
CA PRO A 4 4.38 -17.45 3.43
C PRO A 4 3.87 -16.08 3.87
N TYR A 5 3.37 -15.30 2.91
CA TYR A 5 2.67 -14.06 3.22
C TYR A 5 1.36 -14.43 3.90
N SER A 6 1.16 -13.90 5.11
CA SER A 6 -0.11 -14.04 5.79
C SER A 6 -1.14 -13.09 5.19
N HIS A 7 -2.42 -13.45 5.35
CA HIS A 7 -3.52 -12.60 4.90
C HIS A 7 -3.50 -11.22 5.55
N GLU A 8 -3.03 -11.13 6.79
CA GLU A 8 -2.85 -9.86 7.51
C GLU A 8 -1.79 -8.97 6.84
N GLU A 9 -0.63 -9.54 6.49
CA GLU A 9 0.44 -8.80 5.78
C GLU A 9 -0.06 -8.27 4.42
N ALA A 10 -0.82 -9.09 3.70
CA ALA A 10 -1.45 -8.71 2.44
C ALA A 10 -2.46 -7.56 2.61
N ASN A 11 -3.29 -7.62 3.66
CA ASN A 11 -4.27 -6.59 3.96
C ASN A 11 -3.60 -5.27 4.36
N GLU A 12 -2.55 -5.31 5.18
CA GLU A 12 -1.76 -4.15 5.60
C GLU A 12 -1.16 -3.41 4.38
N ILE A 13 -0.61 -4.15 3.42
CA ILE A 13 -0.11 -3.57 2.16
C ILE A 13 -1.22 -2.83 1.42
N ILE A 14 -2.40 -3.45 1.28
CA ILE A 14 -3.54 -2.87 0.58
C ILE A 14 -4.03 -1.61 1.31
N GLN A 15 -4.21 -1.68 2.62
CA GLN A 15 -4.63 -0.55 3.45
C GLN A 15 -3.64 0.60 3.33
N TYR A 16 -2.34 0.34 3.44
CA TYR A 16 -1.33 1.38 3.30
C TYR A 16 -1.40 2.10 1.95
N ILE A 17 -1.64 1.38 0.86
CA ILE A 17 -1.80 1.97 -0.47
C ILE A 17 -3.08 2.82 -0.54
N ILE A 18 -4.18 2.37 0.08
CA ILE A 18 -5.44 3.11 0.13
C ILE A 18 -5.30 4.39 0.94
N GLU A 19 -4.69 4.30 2.13
CA GLU A 19 -4.46 5.42 3.05
C GLU A 19 -3.63 6.54 2.40
N ASN A 20 -2.58 6.14 1.67
CA ASN A 20 -1.68 7.06 0.98
C ASN A 20 -2.17 7.43 -0.44
N GLU A 21 -3.31 6.90 -0.87
CA GLU A 21 -3.83 6.97 -2.24
C GLU A 21 -2.75 6.66 -3.31
N ALA A 22 -1.84 5.76 -2.96
CA ALA A 22 -0.59 5.54 -3.65
C ALA A 22 -0.70 4.55 -4.82
N TYR A 23 -1.91 4.37 -5.36
CA TYR A 23 -2.23 3.43 -6.45
C TYR A 23 -1.32 3.59 -7.67
N PHE A 24 -0.91 4.82 -7.98
CA PHE A 24 0.01 5.12 -9.09
C PHE A 24 1.49 5.00 -8.70
N ARG A 25 1.81 5.07 -7.40
CA ARG A 25 3.17 4.95 -6.87
C ARG A 25 3.58 3.50 -6.61
N VAL A 26 2.65 2.54 -6.60
CA VAL A 26 2.93 1.09 -6.41
C VAL A 26 3.91 0.53 -7.44
N LYS A 27 4.07 1.18 -8.60
CA LYS A 27 5.04 0.79 -9.63
C LYS A 27 6.47 1.18 -9.26
N GLY A 28 6.64 2.32 -8.61
CA GLY A 28 7.93 2.84 -8.15
C GLY A 28 8.37 2.19 -6.84
N ASN A 29 9.67 2.29 -6.51
CA ASN A 29 10.21 1.73 -5.26
C ASN A 29 10.01 2.65 -4.06
N ALA A 30 9.76 3.95 -4.28
CA ALA A 30 9.62 4.93 -3.22
C ALA A 30 8.54 4.56 -2.19
N LEU A 31 7.34 4.17 -2.65
CA LEU A 31 6.25 3.76 -1.77
C LEU A 31 6.63 2.56 -0.89
N TRP A 32 7.30 1.58 -1.48
CA TRP A 32 7.68 0.36 -0.79
C TRP A 32 8.83 0.58 0.19
N ASN A 33 9.75 1.50 -0.12
CA ASN A 33 10.77 1.95 0.83
C ASN A 33 10.11 2.68 2.01
N GLU A 34 9.18 3.61 1.76
CA GLU A 34 8.45 4.29 2.83
C GLU A 34 7.68 3.30 3.73
N LEU A 35 7.12 2.23 3.14
CA LEU A 35 6.46 1.16 3.89
C LEU A 35 7.44 0.30 4.71
N GLU A 36 8.62 -0.02 4.16
CA GLU A 36 9.68 -0.72 4.88
C GLU A 36 10.23 0.13 6.04
N GLU A 37 10.50 1.41 5.79
CA GLU A 37 10.97 2.38 6.78
C GLU A 37 9.95 2.61 7.89
N SER A 38 8.65 2.51 7.60
CA SER A 38 7.60 2.58 8.62
C SER A 38 7.62 1.40 9.60
N GLY A 39 8.34 0.32 9.30
CA GLY A 39 8.41 -0.88 10.14
C GLY A 39 7.10 -1.66 10.26
N ARG A 40 6.05 -1.24 9.52
CA ARG A 40 4.70 -1.83 9.56
C ARG A 40 4.68 -3.29 9.11
N LEU A 41 5.58 -3.65 8.20
CA LEU A 41 5.85 -5.03 7.82
C LEU A 41 7.32 -5.39 8.08
N ASN A 42 7.56 -6.55 8.70
CA ASN A 42 8.89 -7.13 8.87
C ASN A 42 9.42 -7.80 7.59
N ARG A 43 9.22 -7.16 6.44
CA ARG A 43 9.54 -7.68 5.10
C ARG A 43 10.30 -6.65 4.30
N THR A 44 11.04 -7.12 3.31
CA THR A 44 11.73 -6.22 2.38
C THR A 44 10.79 -5.67 1.32
N PHE A 45 11.00 -4.42 0.91
CA PHE A 45 10.24 -3.73 -0.13
C PHE A 45 10.16 -4.56 -1.43
N SER A 46 11.25 -5.28 -1.76
CA SER A 46 11.32 -6.15 -2.95
C SER A 46 10.35 -7.34 -2.84
N SER A 47 10.29 -7.98 -1.67
CA SER A 47 9.39 -9.10 -1.41
C SER A 47 7.93 -8.66 -1.42
N MET A 48 7.62 -7.51 -0.82
CA MET A 48 6.27 -6.94 -0.81
C MET A 48 5.80 -6.62 -2.22
N LYS A 49 6.64 -5.95 -3.02
CA LYS A 49 6.32 -5.59 -4.40
C LYS A 49 6.07 -6.82 -5.27
N GLU A 50 6.91 -7.85 -5.14
CA GLU A 50 6.74 -9.08 -5.90
C GLU A 50 5.47 -9.83 -5.48
N HIS A 51 5.21 -9.92 -4.18
CA HIS A 51 3.97 -10.51 -3.65
C HIS A 51 2.73 -9.74 -4.13
N PHE A 52 2.79 -8.40 -4.13
CA PHE A 52 1.71 -7.56 -4.62
C PHE A 52 1.40 -7.85 -6.09
N LYS A 53 2.43 -7.87 -6.94
CA LYS A 53 2.29 -8.12 -8.38
C LYS A 53 1.77 -9.52 -8.70
N LYS A 54 2.30 -10.55 -8.05
CA LYS A 54 1.98 -11.96 -8.37
C LYS A 54 0.77 -12.50 -7.62
N THR A 55 0.49 -12.00 -6.43
CA THR A 55 -0.55 -12.54 -5.54
C THR A 55 -1.66 -11.54 -5.33
N LEU A 56 -1.36 -10.34 -4.81
CA LEU A 56 -2.40 -9.36 -4.47
C LEU A 56 -3.22 -8.96 -5.69
N MET A 57 -2.61 -8.78 -6.86
CA MET A 57 -3.37 -8.48 -8.09
C MET A 57 -4.48 -9.47 -8.42
N TYR A 58 -4.26 -10.77 -8.17
CA TYR A 58 -5.29 -11.80 -8.36
C TYR A 58 -6.21 -11.89 -7.14
N GLN A 59 -5.65 -11.66 -5.96
CA GLN A 59 -6.37 -11.76 -4.69
C GLN A 59 -7.28 -10.55 -4.38
N LEU A 60 -7.07 -9.39 -5.01
CA LEU A 60 -7.90 -8.19 -4.86
C LEU A 60 -9.37 -8.45 -5.23
N HIS A 61 -9.63 -9.43 -6.09
CA HIS A 61 -10.98 -9.86 -6.48
C HIS A 61 -11.67 -10.74 -5.43
N TYR A 62 -10.95 -11.21 -4.42
CA TYR A 62 -11.52 -12.10 -3.42
C TYR A 62 -12.26 -11.29 -2.37
N PRO A 63 -13.46 -11.75 -1.96
CA PRO A 63 -14.29 -11.06 -0.97
C PRO A 63 -13.61 -10.99 0.41
N ARG A 64 -12.54 -11.75 0.65
CA ARG A 64 -11.80 -11.76 1.92
C ARG A 64 -11.16 -10.40 2.26
N PHE A 65 -10.84 -9.58 1.26
CA PHE A 65 -10.29 -8.24 1.50
C PHE A 65 -11.36 -7.17 1.69
N ASN A 66 -12.64 -7.53 1.46
CA ASN A 66 -13.81 -6.65 1.62
C ASN A 66 -13.61 -5.26 0.97
N LEU A 67 -12.97 -5.24 -0.21
CA LEU A 67 -12.67 -4.03 -0.96
C LEU A 67 -13.84 -3.68 -1.87
N ASP A 68 -14.12 -2.39 -1.95
CA ASP A 68 -15.11 -1.86 -2.90
C ASP A 68 -14.60 -2.00 -4.34
N ASP A 69 -15.49 -2.31 -5.28
CA ASP A 69 -15.19 -2.40 -6.71
C ASP A 69 -14.49 -1.13 -7.24
N LYS A 70 -14.82 0.05 -6.72
CA LYS A 70 -14.16 1.31 -7.09
C LYS A 70 -12.69 1.32 -6.67
N THR A 71 -12.38 0.77 -5.49
CA THR A 71 -11.01 0.66 -5.00
C THR A 71 -10.22 -0.33 -5.85
N ILE A 72 -10.81 -1.49 -6.17
CA ILE A 72 -10.20 -2.49 -7.06
C ILE A 72 -9.95 -1.89 -8.45
N ALA A 73 -10.88 -1.10 -8.98
CA ALA A 73 -10.73 -0.40 -10.25
C ALA A 73 -9.55 0.59 -10.22
N LYS A 74 -9.37 1.35 -9.13
CA LYS A 74 -8.22 2.25 -8.95
C LYS A 74 -6.89 1.49 -8.93
N PHE A 75 -6.84 0.36 -8.22
CA PHE A 75 -5.66 -0.51 -8.21
C PHE A 75 -5.31 -1.02 -9.61
N LYS A 76 -6.31 -1.47 -10.37
CA LYS A 76 -6.12 -1.90 -11.76
C LYS A 76 -5.65 -0.75 -12.65
N GLN A 77 -6.27 0.42 -12.53
CA GLN A 77 -5.90 1.60 -13.30
C GLN A 77 -4.44 1.99 -13.04
N GLY A 78 -4.04 2.14 -11.77
CA GLY A 78 -2.66 2.49 -11.41
C GLY A 78 -1.61 1.44 -11.83
N PHE A 79 -2.02 0.18 -12.02
CA PHE A 79 -1.15 -0.88 -12.52
C PHE A 79 -1.09 -0.96 -14.07
N GLN A 80 -2.22 -0.72 -14.75
CA GLN A 80 -2.34 -0.82 -16.21
C GLN A 80 -1.90 0.45 -16.96
N GLU A 81 -1.83 1.62 -16.30
CA GLU A 81 -1.51 2.91 -16.93
C GLU A 81 0.00 3.01 -17.29
N GLY A 82 0.40 2.26 -18.32
CA GLY A 82 1.64 2.45 -19.08
C GLY A 82 1.42 3.16 -20.42
N THR A 83 0.17 3.49 -20.79
CA THR A 83 -0.17 3.97 -22.13
C THR A 83 -1.39 4.90 -22.15
N LEU A 84 -1.35 6.07 -21.50
CA LEU A 84 -2.08 7.33 -21.81
C LEU A 84 -2.24 8.19 -20.53
N ALA A 85 -1.75 9.42 -20.58
CA ALA A 85 -1.60 10.41 -19.48
C ALA A 85 -2.92 11.18 -19.14
N PRO A 86 -2.93 12.36 -18.47
CA PRO A 86 -2.11 12.94 -17.37
C PRO A 86 -2.96 13.49 -16.17
N SER A 87 -2.27 13.87 -15.08
CA SER A 87 -2.63 14.96 -14.12
C SER A 87 -3.88 14.84 -13.23
N LYS A 88 -3.64 14.62 -11.93
CA LYS A 88 -4.20 15.46 -10.85
C LYS A 88 -3.29 15.46 -9.61
N LYS A 89 -2.70 16.62 -9.32
CA LYS A 89 -2.07 16.97 -8.03
C LYS A 89 -3.13 17.01 -6.92
N LYS A 90 -2.83 16.45 -5.74
CA LYS A 90 -3.17 16.90 -4.36
C LYS A 90 -2.78 15.76 -3.39
N GLN A 91 -1.71 15.80 -2.61
CA GLN A 91 -1.30 16.71 -1.51
C GLN A 91 -1.93 16.32 -0.15
N LYS A 92 -1.01 16.00 0.79
CA LYS A 92 -1.07 16.07 2.26
C LYS A 92 -1.98 15.11 3.04
N LYS A 93 -1.39 14.11 3.70
CA LYS A 93 -1.78 13.60 5.04
C LYS A 93 -0.58 13.05 5.85
N LYS A 94 0.15 13.94 6.52
CA LYS A 94 0.64 13.77 7.91
C LYS A 94 0.08 14.99 8.64
N PRO A 95 -0.42 14.94 9.88
CA PRO A 95 0.11 14.13 10.99
C PRO A 95 -0.97 13.51 11.91
N VAL A 96 -0.66 12.41 12.60
CA VAL A 96 -1.21 12.17 13.95
C VAL A 96 -0.26 11.25 14.71
N GLU A 97 0.70 11.86 15.38
CA GLU A 97 1.14 11.35 16.67
C GLU A 97 0.83 12.51 17.62
N PRO A 98 -0.15 12.39 18.53
CA PRO A 98 -0.14 13.26 19.68
C PRO A 98 1.15 12.93 20.43
N GLU A 99 2.05 13.91 20.48
CA GLU A 99 3.10 13.96 21.47
C GLU A 99 2.38 13.91 22.82
N ASP A 100 2.41 12.77 23.50
CA ASP A 100 2.09 12.67 24.93
C ASP A 100 3.18 13.44 25.69
N ASP A 101 3.10 14.77 25.62
CA ASP A 101 3.68 15.70 26.58
C ASP A 101 2.81 15.63 27.84
N LEU A 102 3.23 14.80 28.80
CA LEU A 102 2.84 14.94 30.20
C LEU A 102 4.12 15.04 31.04
N GLY A 103 4.62 16.27 31.11
CA GLY A 103 4.68 16.99 32.39
C GLY A 103 5.55 16.39 33.49
N ASP A 104 6.74 16.96 33.61
CA ASP A 104 7.55 17.04 34.83
C ASP A 104 6.76 17.76 35.95
N PHE A 105 6.50 17.05 37.06
CA PHE A 105 6.37 17.61 38.40
C PHE A 105 6.76 16.56 39.45
#